data_AF-A0A538RL50-F1
#
_entry.id   AF-A0A538RL50-F1
#
_cell.length_a   1.000
_cell.length_b   1.000
_cell.length_c   1.000
_cell.angle_alpha   90.00
_cell.angle_beta   90.00
_cell.angle_gamma   90.00
#
_symmetry.space_group_name_H-M   'P 1'
#
loop_
_entity.id
_entity.type
_entity.pdbx_description
1 polymer ?
#
loop_
_entity_poly.entity_id
_entity_poly.type
_entity_poly.pdbx_seq_one_letter_code
_entity_poly.pdbx_strand_id
1 'polypeptide(L)'
;MPRRFAVMLWLCLFLPHFILAAEAADDLWAAARKGDAKAVENLLTKGIDVNAKTKYGATALSYAADKGHVEVVKVLLKHKAAVNAKDTFYNATPLTWALYRQHWEVVKLLIEAGADGASSVLASAANQGQVEVVRAILAKSKFSEATLSAALANAPAKEKEIIELLKNPGETVAGHAWQTTRDGA
;
A
#
# COMPACT_ATOMS: atom_id res chain seq x y z
N MET A 1 37.46 43.76 8.75
CA MET A 1 36.15 43.04 8.83
C MET A 1 36.09 41.95 7.77
N PRO A 2 36.18 40.63 8.10
CA PRO A 2 36.06 39.57 7.08
C PRO A 2 34.91 38.56 7.32
N ARG A 3 34.07 38.73 8.35
CA ARG A 3 33.07 37.70 8.73
C ARG A 3 31.82 37.64 7.85
N ARG A 4 31.51 38.68 7.06
CA ARG A 4 30.31 38.71 6.19
C ARG A 4 30.51 38.02 4.84
N PHE A 5 31.74 38.01 4.31
CA PHE A 5 32.06 37.32 3.06
C PHE A 5 32.11 35.80 3.22
N ALA A 6 32.57 35.29 4.37
CA ALA A 6 32.59 33.85 4.65
C ALA A 6 31.19 33.23 4.72
N VAL A 7 30.19 33.95 5.26
CA VAL A 7 28.79 33.48 5.33
C VAL A 7 28.13 33.50 3.95
N MET A 8 28.41 34.50 3.10
CA MET A 8 27.93 34.52 1.72
C MET A 8 28.59 33.43 0.85
N LEU A 9 29.89 33.17 1.00
CA LEU A 9 30.56 32.08 0.29
C LEU A 9 30.05 30.70 0.75
N TRP A 10 29.76 30.54 2.04
CA TRP A 10 29.16 29.32 2.60
C TRP A 10 27.74 29.12 2.07
N LEU A 11 26.92 30.17 2.04
CA LEU A 11 25.59 30.14 1.42
C LEU A 11 25.67 29.82 -0.07
N CYS A 12 26.55 30.43 -0.87
CA CYS A 12 26.61 30.20 -2.32
C CYS A 12 27.18 28.83 -2.72
N LEU A 13 28.05 28.22 -1.91
CA LEU A 13 28.62 26.89 -2.19
C LEU A 13 27.77 25.74 -1.63
N PHE A 14 26.95 25.97 -0.59
CA PHE A 14 26.05 24.96 -0.02
C PHE A 14 24.57 25.10 -0.43
N LEU A 15 24.08 26.27 -0.86
CA LEU A 15 22.70 26.42 -1.40
C LEU A 15 22.41 25.55 -2.64
N PRO A 16 23.32 25.38 -3.63
CA PRO A 16 23.00 24.61 -4.83
C PRO A 16 22.75 23.13 -4.52
N HIS A 17 23.43 22.60 -3.50
CA HIS A 17 23.27 21.22 -3.07
C HIS A 17 21.95 21.00 -2.30
N PHE A 18 21.41 22.04 -1.67
CA PHE A 18 20.13 22.00 -0.95
C PHE A 18 18.92 22.18 -1.87
N ILE A 19 19.06 22.95 -2.96
CA ILE A 19 17.99 23.15 -3.95
C ILE A 19 17.80 21.90 -4.84
N LEU A 20 18.89 21.23 -5.24
CA LEU A 20 18.81 20.01 -6.07
C LEU A 20 18.00 18.87 -5.40
N ALA A 21 18.02 18.79 -4.07
CA ALA A 21 17.36 17.71 -3.34
C ALA A 21 15.81 17.84 -3.35
N ALA A 22 15.28 19.07 -3.42
CA ALA A 22 13.83 19.31 -3.40
C ALA A 22 13.18 19.03 -4.77
N GLU A 23 13.83 19.46 -5.86
CA GLU A 23 13.31 19.30 -7.23
C GLU A 23 13.31 17.82 -7.65
N ALA A 24 14.29 17.05 -7.20
CA ALA A 24 14.40 15.61 -7.46
C ALA A 24 13.30 14.77 -6.78
N ALA A 25 12.74 15.25 -5.67
CA ALA A 25 11.63 14.59 -4.98
C ALA A 25 10.30 14.75 -5.73
N ASP A 26 10.07 15.92 -6.34
CA ASP A 26 8.90 16.17 -7.18
C ASP A 26 8.84 15.20 -8.37
N ASP A 27 10.00 14.95 -9.01
CA ASP A 27 10.14 13.99 -10.10
C ASP A 27 9.78 12.56 -9.66
N LEU A 28 10.18 12.16 -8.46
CA LEU A 28 9.85 10.84 -7.91
C LEU A 28 8.35 10.67 -7.72
N TRP A 29 7.66 11.67 -7.16
CA TRP A 29 6.21 11.62 -6.97
C TRP A 29 5.47 11.66 -8.29
N ALA A 30 5.94 12.45 -9.25
CA ALA A 30 5.36 12.53 -10.58
C ALA A 30 5.49 11.20 -11.34
N ALA A 31 6.66 10.56 -11.28
CA ALA A 31 6.89 9.23 -11.86
C ALA A 31 6.01 8.18 -11.19
N ALA A 32 5.93 8.19 -9.86
CA ALA A 32 5.08 7.27 -9.11
C ALA A 32 3.59 7.43 -9.43
N ARG A 33 3.10 8.68 -9.59
CA ARG A 33 1.71 8.96 -9.98
C ARG A 33 1.40 8.52 -11.41
N LYS A 34 2.37 8.61 -12.33
CA LYS A 34 2.24 8.18 -13.73
C LYS A 34 2.34 6.67 -13.91
N GLY A 35 2.89 5.94 -12.93
CA GLY A 35 3.10 4.50 -13.03
C GLY A 35 4.41 4.10 -13.71
N ASP A 36 5.36 5.04 -13.87
CA ASP A 36 6.62 4.79 -14.56
C ASP A 36 7.66 4.14 -13.61
N ALA A 37 7.58 2.82 -13.47
CA ALA A 37 8.47 2.05 -12.60
C ALA A 37 9.96 2.21 -12.97
N LYS A 38 10.27 2.38 -14.25
CA LYS A 38 11.65 2.55 -14.73
C LYS A 38 12.19 3.92 -14.32
N ALA A 39 11.41 4.98 -14.47
CA ALA A 39 11.79 6.30 -13.98
C ALA A 39 11.95 6.30 -12.45
N VAL A 40 11.05 5.65 -11.71
CA VAL A 40 11.16 5.50 -10.25
C VAL A 40 12.46 4.78 -9.86
N GLU A 41 12.79 3.64 -10.47
CA GLU A 41 14.03 2.91 -10.17
C GLU A 41 15.28 3.75 -10.50
N ASN A 42 15.29 4.44 -11.65
CA ASN A 42 16.38 5.33 -12.04
C ASN A 42 16.56 6.52 -11.08
N LEU A 43 15.47 7.05 -10.54
CA LEU A 43 15.51 8.16 -9.58
C LEU A 43 16.03 7.68 -8.22
N LEU A 44 15.57 6.53 -7.74
CA LEU A 44 16.03 5.97 -6.47
C LEU A 44 17.50 5.52 -6.51
N THR A 45 17.96 5.00 -7.64
CA THR A 45 19.39 4.66 -7.82
C THR A 45 20.31 5.88 -7.84
N LYS A 46 19.78 7.09 -8.12
CA LYS A 46 20.52 8.36 -7.99
C LYS A 46 20.60 8.89 -6.54
N GLY A 47 20.05 8.16 -5.57
CA GLY A 47 20.11 8.52 -4.15
C GLY A 47 19.00 9.46 -3.69
N ILE A 48 17.91 9.58 -4.46
CA ILE A 48 16.73 10.33 -4.04
C ILE A 48 16.08 9.60 -2.85
N ASP A 49 15.69 10.37 -1.82
CA ASP A 49 14.99 9.81 -0.67
C ASP A 49 13.64 9.23 -1.09
N VAL A 50 13.51 7.90 -0.99
CA VAL A 50 12.27 7.15 -1.25
C VAL A 50 11.09 7.62 -0.41
N ASN A 51 11.38 8.19 0.77
CA ASN A 51 10.40 8.66 1.74
C ASN A 51 10.16 10.17 1.68
N ALA A 52 10.67 10.84 0.64
CA ALA A 52 10.43 12.26 0.45
C ALA A 52 8.92 12.55 0.46
N LYS A 53 8.53 13.55 1.25
CA LYS A 53 7.14 13.93 1.47
C LYS A 53 6.79 15.20 0.72
N THR A 54 5.60 15.23 0.13
CA THR A 54 5.03 16.44 -0.45
C THR A 54 4.67 17.45 0.63
N LYS A 55 4.31 18.67 0.23
CA LYS A 55 3.70 19.67 1.13
C LYS A 55 2.42 19.18 1.83
N TYR A 56 1.80 18.11 1.35
CA TYR A 56 0.63 17.47 1.95
C TYR A 56 1.00 16.22 2.78
N GLY A 57 2.29 15.94 2.98
CA GLY A 57 2.77 14.78 3.70
C GLY A 57 2.69 13.45 2.92
N ALA A 58 2.21 13.46 1.68
CA ALA A 58 2.10 12.27 0.85
C ALA A 58 3.48 11.82 0.33
N THR A 59 3.66 10.52 0.15
CA THR A 59 4.90 9.92 -0.38
C THR A 59 4.69 9.38 -1.79
N ALA A 60 5.78 9.02 -2.48
CA ALA A 60 5.70 8.29 -3.74
C ALA A 60 4.85 7.01 -3.62
N LEU A 61 4.96 6.30 -2.48
CA LEU A 61 4.18 5.10 -2.20
C LEU A 61 2.69 5.42 -2.05
N SER A 62 2.33 6.54 -1.43
CA SER A 62 0.94 6.99 -1.33
C SER A 62 0.31 7.23 -2.72
N TYR A 63 1.04 7.88 -3.63
CA TYR A 63 0.55 8.10 -5.01
C TYR A 63 0.45 6.81 -5.83
N ALA A 64 1.46 5.94 -5.73
CA ALA A 64 1.42 4.64 -6.41
C ALA A 64 0.23 3.80 -5.90
N ALA A 65 -0.05 3.87 -4.60
CA ALA A 65 -1.16 3.17 -3.98
C ALA A 65 -2.55 3.74 -4.35
N ASP A 66 -2.72 5.08 -4.39
CA ASP A 66 -3.96 5.72 -4.86
C ASP A 66 -4.26 5.45 -6.33
N LYS A 67 -3.23 5.16 -7.15
CA LYS A 67 -3.39 4.87 -8.58
C LYS A 67 -3.34 3.40 -8.95
N GLY A 68 -3.02 2.51 -8.00
CA GLY A 68 -2.98 1.07 -8.24
C GLY A 68 -1.76 0.59 -9.04
N HIS A 69 -0.67 1.36 -9.03
CA HIS A 69 0.53 1.05 -9.81
C HIS A 69 1.38 -0.03 -9.14
N VAL A 70 1.01 -1.29 -9.34
CA VAL A 70 1.62 -2.48 -8.72
C VAL A 70 3.14 -2.52 -8.87
N GLU A 71 3.66 -2.33 -10.08
CA GLU A 71 5.11 -2.42 -10.33
C GLU A 71 5.88 -1.28 -9.66
N VAL A 72 5.31 -0.07 -9.62
CA VAL A 72 5.89 1.06 -8.86
C VAL A 72 5.92 0.75 -7.38
N VAL A 73 4.85 0.18 -6.82
CA VAL A 73 4.79 -0.23 -5.40
C VAL A 73 5.90 -1.23 -5.09
N LYS A 74 6.11 -2.25 -5.93
CA LYS A 74 7.19 -3.23 -5.75
C LYS A 74 8.57 -2.56 -5.73
N VAL A 75 8.85 -1.65 -6.66
CA VAL A 75 10.12 -0.91 -6.70
C VAL A 75 10.31 -0.06 -5.45
N LEU A 76 9.29 0.68 -5.02
CA LEU A 76 9.36 1.51 -3.82
C LEU A 76 9.60 0.66 -2.56
N LEU A 77 8.92 -0.48 -2.42
CA LEU A 77 9.10 -1.41 -1.31
C LEU A 77 10.50 -2.04 -1.30
N LYS A 78 11.05 -2.41 -2.47
CA LYS A 78 12.44 -2.88 -2.63
C LYS A 78 13.45 -1.85 -2.11
N HIS A 79 13.15 -0.56 -2.28
CA HIS A 79 13.95 0.55 -1.77
C HIS A 79 13.62 0.98 -0.34
N LYS A 80 12.87 0.16 0.43
CA LYS A 80 12.52 0.41 1.84
C LYS A 80 11.64 1.66 2.05
N ALA A 81 10.69 1.90 1.13
CA ALA A 81 9.65 2.90 1.35
C ALA A 81 8.88 2.64 2.66
N ALA A 82 8.55 3.73 3.36
CA ALA A 82 7.79 3.71 4.60
C ALA A 82 6.32 3.36 4.32
N VAL A 83 5.99 2.08 4.52
CA VAL A 83 4.67 1.49 4.24
C VAL A 83 3.54 2.18 5.01
N ASN A 84 3.83 2.65 6.23
CA ASN A 84 2.87 3.28 7.14
C ASN A 84 2.98 4.82 7.15
N ALA A 85 3.62 5.42 6.14
CA ALA A 85 3.72 6.86 6.04
C ALA A 85 2.32 7.50 5.92
N LYS A 86 1.99 8.39 6.86
CA LYS A 86 0.72 9.10 6.85
C LYS A 86 0.84 10.45 6.14
N ASP A 87 -0.14 10.76 5.31
CA ASP A 87 -0.31 12.11 4.81
C ASP A 87 -0.83 13.05 5.91
N THR A 88 -0.69 14.36 5.68
CA THR A 88 -1.04 15.39 6.66
C THR A 88 -2.52 15.76 6.59
N PHE A 89 -3.17 15.57 5.45
CA PHE A 89 -4.53 16.07 5.23
C PHE A 89 -5.61 15.11 5.74
N TYR A 90 -5.47 13.82 5.44
CA TYR A 90 -6.45 12.78 5.81
C TYR A 90 -5.91 11.83 6.87
N ASN A 91 -4.65 11.99 7.28
CA ASN A 91 -3.94 11.02 8.13
C ASN A 91 -3.95 9.62 7.50
N ALA A 92 -4.02 9.56 6.16
CA ALA A 92 -4.19 8.34 5.40
C ALA A 92 -2.84 7.71 5.06
N THR A 93 -2.76 6.39 5.15
CA THR A 93 -1.62 5.57 4.74
C THR A 93 -1.78 5.12 3.28
N PRO A 94 -0.69 4.71 2.60
CA PRO A 94 -0.78 4.07 1.29
C PRO A 94 -1.82 2.95 1.25
N LEU A 95 -1.93 2.15 2.32
CA LEU A 95 -2.91 1.08 2.44
C LEU A 95 -4.35 1.61 2.40
N THR A 96 -4.66 2.68 3.14
CA THR A 96 -6.01 3.28 3.13
C THR A 96 -6.39 3.87 1.77
N TRP A 97 -5.42 4.43 1.04
CA TRP A 97 -5.65 4.91 -0.33
C TRP A 97 -5.93 3.75 -1.30
N ALA A 98 -5.11 2.70 -1.26
CA ALA A 98 -5.33 1.50 -2.09
C ALA A 98 -6.67 0.83 -1.78
N LEU A 99 -7.07 0.78 -0.51
CA LEU A 99 -8.38 0.28 -0.07
C LEU A 99 -9.54 1.09 -0.63
N TYR A 100 -9.50 2.41 -0.45
CA TYR A 100 -10.57 3.30 -0.90
C TYR A 100 -10.77 3.22 -2.42
N ARG A 101 -9.69 2.99 -3.16
CA ARG A 101 -9.68 2.83 -4.63
C ARG A 101 -9.88 1.39 -5.09
N GLN A 102 -9.98 0.44 -4.16
CA GLN A 102 -10.14 -1.00 -4.43
C GLN A 102 -9.00 -1.61 -5.26
N HIS A 103 -7.78 -1.13 -5.07
CA HIS A 103 -6.58 -1.67 -5.71
C HIS A 103 -6.04 -2.88 -4.92
N TRP A 104 -6.76 -4.00 -4.99
CA TRP A 104 -6.54 -5.19 -4.15
C TRP A 104 -5.14 -5.82 -4.27
N GLU A 105 -4.55 -5.81 -5.46
CA GLU A 105 -3.18 -6.30 -5.65
C GLU A 105 -2.16 -5.45 -4.89
N VAL A 106 -2.36 -4.12 -4.87
CA VAL A 106 -1.53 -3.22 -4.07
C VAL A 106 -1.79 -3.41 -2.58
N VAL A 107 -3.06 -3.58 -2.18
CA VAL A 107 -3.43 -3.87 -0.78
C VAL A 107 -2.70 -5.12 -0.28
N LYS A 108 -2.67 -6.18 -1.09
CA LYS A 108 -1.95 -7.42 -0.77
C LYS A 108 -0.45 -7.17 -0.59
N LEU A 109 0.20 -6.48 -1.53
CA LEU A 109 1.63 -6.15 -1.43
C LEU A 109 1.97 -5.32 -0.20
N LEU A 110 1.13 -4.33 0.13
CA LEU A 110 1.33 -3.47 1.30
C LEU A 110 1.18 -4.27 2.61
N ILE A 111 0.21 -5.18 2.70
CA ILE A 111 0.05 -6.06 3.87
C ILE A 111 1.23 -7.03 3.99
N GLU A 112 1.68 -7.61 2.88
CA GLU A 112 2.86 -8.47 2.85
C GLU A 112 4.12 -7.75 3.33
N ALA A 113 4.21 -6.45 3.05
CA ALA A 113 5.27 -5.55 3.49
C ALA A 113 5.11 -5.00 4.92
N GLY A 114 4.07 -5.40 5.66
CA GLY A 114 3.86 -5.02 7.06
C GLY A 114 3.06 -3.73 7.27
N ALA A 115 2.12 -3.42 6.38
CA ALA A 115 1.24 -2.27 6.56
C ALA A 115 0.32 -2.44 7.79
N ASP A 116 0.23 -1.39 8.62
CA ASP A 116 -0.68 -1.31 9.74
C ASP A 116 -2.10 -0.97 9.24
N GLY A 117 -3.10 -1.71 9.71
CA GLY A 117 -4.49 -1.54 9.26
C GLY A 117 -5.16 -2.83 8.80
N ALA A 118 -4.57 -4.00 9.05
CA ALA A 118 -5.14 -5.28 8.66
C ALA A 118 -6.60 -5.48 9.15
N SER A 119 -6.99 -4.92 10.30
CA SER A 119 -8.37 -4.96 10.80
C SER A 119 -9.35 -4.13 9.95
N SER A 120 -8.95 -2.94 9.48
CA SER A 120 -9.81 -2.10 8.61
C SER A 120 -9.85 -2.65 7.18
N VAL A 121 -8.75 -3.25 6.71
CA VAL A 121 -8.72 -4.01 5.47
C VAL A 121 -9.64 -5.22 5.56
N LEU A 122 -9.61 -5.99 6.64
CA LEU A 122 -10.40 -7.20 6.80
C LEU A 122 -11.90 -6.90 6.68
N ALA A 123 -12.40 -5.90 7.41
CA ALA A 123 -13.80 -5.48 7.31
C ALA A 123 -14.17 -5.01 5.90
N SER A 124 -13.30 -4.21 5.27
CA SER A 124 -13.55 -3.67 3.92
C SER A 124 -13.48 -4.75 2.83
N ALA A 125 -12.55 -5.70 2.95
CA ALA A 125 -12.37 -6.81 2.03
C ALA A 125 -13.51 -7.84 2.17
N ALA A 126 -13.96 -8.12 3.40
CA ALA A 126 -15.12 -8.98 3.65
C ALA A 126 -16.40 -8.40 3.04
N ASN A 127 -16.68 -7.11 3.27
CA ASN A 127 -17.85 -6.42 2.71
C ASN A 127 -17.87 -6.43 1.17
N GLN A 128 -16.69 -6.51 0.54
CA GLN A 128 -16.52 -6.47 -0.92
C GLN A 128 -16.26 -7.87 -1.53
N GLY A 129 -16.28 -8.94 -0.73
CA GLY A 129 -16.10 -10.32 -1.19
C GLY A 129 -14.68 -10.68 -1.66
N GLN A 130 -13.66 -9.98 -1.17
CA GLN A 130 -12.26 -10.15 -1.60
C GLN A 130 -11.55 -11.26 -0.83
N VAL A 131 -11.84 -12.51 -1.20
CA VAL A 131 -11.36 -13.73 -0.53
C VAL A 131 -9.84 -13.81 -0.45
N GLU A 132 -9.12 -13.46 -1.53
CA GLU A 132 -7.66 -13.55 -1.59
C GLU A 132 -6.95 -12.59 -0.62
N VAL A 133 -7.50 -11.39 -0.44
CA VAL A 133 -6.98 -10.39 0.51
C VAL A 133 -7.26 -10.83 1.94
N VAL A 134 -8.46 -11.36 2.21
CA VAL A 134 -8.81 -11.94 3.52
C VAL A 134 -7.88 -13.10 3.87
N ARG A 135 -7.61 -14.01 2.92
CA ARG A 135 -6.68 -15.14 3.10
C ARG A 135 -5.26 -14.66 3.40
N ALA A 136 -4.76 -13.68 2.63
CA ALA A 136 -3.41 -13.15 2.81
C ALA A 136 -3.22 -12.51 4.21
N ILE A 137 -4.25 -11.81 4.70
CA ILE A 137 -4.30 -11.20 6.03
C ILE A 137 -4.26 -12.28 7.12
N LEU A 138 -5.09 -13.32 7.00
CA LEU A 138 -5.17 -14.43 7.95
C LEU A 138 -3.89 -15.27 7.99
N ALA A 139 -3.25 -15.49 6.85
CA ALA A 139 -1.98 -16.23 6.79
C ALA A 139 -0.84 -15.49 7.53
N LYS A 140 -0.88 -14.16 7.58
CA LYS A 140 0.14 -13.32 8.20
C LYS A 140 -0.11 -13.04 9.68
N SER A 141 -1.37 -12.98 10.10
CA SER A 141 -1.73 -12.54 11.45
C SER A 141 -2.51 -13.63 12.15
N LYS A 142 -2.02 -14.03 13.32
CA LYS A 142 -2.75 -14.85 14.31
C LYS A 142 -3.97 -14.08 14.83
N PHE A 143 -4.95 -13.77 13.98
CA PHE A 143 -6.14 -13.06 14.41
C PHE A 143 -6.90 -13.91 15.41
N SER A 144 -7.31 -13.29 16.51
CA SER A 144 -8.28 -13.87 17.43
C SER A 144 -9.61 -14.07 16.73
N GLU A 145 -10.34 -15.14 17.04
CA GLU A 145 -11.70 -15.42 16.55
C GLU A 145 -12.66 -14.21 16.60
N ALA A 146 -12.47 -13.29 17.56
CA ALA A 146 -13.28 -12.08 17.68
C ALA A 146 -13.19 -11.17 16.44
N THR A 147 -12.03 -11.10 15.78
CA THR A 147 -11.83 -10.29 14.57
C THR A 147 -12.48 -10.95 13.35
N LEU A 148 -12.49 -12.29 13.32
CA LEU A 148 -13.22 -13.08 12.33
C LEU A 148 -14.74 -12.89 12.49
N SER A 149 -15.26 -13.02 13.72
CA SER A 149 -16.67 -12.87 14.04
C SER A 149 -17.22 -11.48 13.71
N ALA A 150 -16.43 -10.41 13.93
CA ALA A 150 -16.83 -9.05 13.59
C ALA A 150 -16.83 -8.79 12.07
N ALA A 151 -15.93 -9.44 11.31
CA ALA A 151 -15.93 -9.38 9.84
C ALA A 151 -17.12 -10.15 9.25
N LEU A 152 -17.51 -11.27 9.88
CA LEU A 152 -18.67 -12.12 9.56
C LEU A 152 -20.04 -11.45 9.82
N ALA A 153 -20.11 -10.45 10.71
CA ALA A 153 -21.39 -9.81 11.07
C ALA A 153 -21.91 -8.82 10.01
N ASN A 154 -21.07 -8.42 9.03
CA ASN A 154 -21.36 -7.30 8.13
C ASN A 154 -21.37 -7.66 6.64
N ALA A 155 -21.04 -8.89 6.24
CA ALA A 155 -20.93 -9.21 4.82
C ALA A 155 -22.23 -9.81 4.22
N PRO A 156 -22.48 -9.59 2.92
CA PRO A 156 -23.68 -10.09 2.24
C PRO A 156 -23.49 -11.52 1.70
N ALA A 157 -24.61 -12.23 1.55
CA ALA A 157 -24.81 -13.67 1.30
C ALA A 157 -23.92 -14.46 0.29
N LYS A 158 -22.98 -13.84 -0.44
CA LYS A 158 -21.91 -14.53 -1.19
C LYS A 158 -20.80 -15.12 -0.30
N GLU A 159 -20.91 -14.94 1.02
CA GLU A 159 -19.98 -15.37 2.07
C GLU A 159 -19.84 -16.87 2.35
N LYS A 160 -20.65 -17.75 1.76
CA LYS A 160 -20.58 -19.19 2.08
C LYS A 160 -19.20 -19.80 1.80
N GLU A 161 -18.54 -19.34 0.75
CA GLU A 161 -17.18 -19.76 0.35
C GLU A 161 -16.11 -19.28 1.34
N ILE A 162 -16.27 -18.08 1.92
CA ILE A 162 -15.36 -17.56 2.96
C ILE A 162 -15.56 -18.32 4.28
N ILE A 163 -16.82 -18.61 4.66
CA ILE A 163 -17.16 -19.42 5.85
C ILE A 163 -16.56 -20.83 5.77
N GLU A 164 -16.52 -21.43 4.58
CA GLU A 164 -15.96 -22.76 4.35
C GLU A 164 -14.42 -22.76 4.37
N LEU A 165 -13.80 -21.77 3.72
CA LEU A 165 -12.34 -21.58 3.76
C LEU A 165 -11.80 -21.23 5.16
N LEU A 166 -12.62 -20.61 6.01
CA LEU A 166 -12.27 -20.30 7.41
C LEU A 166 -12.32 -21.52 8.33
N LYS A 167 -13.12 -22.55 8.01
CA LYS A 167 -13.20 -23.78 8.80
C LYS A 167 -11.97 -24.68 8.62
N ASN A 168 -11.37 -24.70 7.42
CA ASN A 168 -10.24 -25.57 7.09
C ASN A 168 -9.06 -24.75 6.50
N PRO A 169 -8.23 -24.09 7.34
CA PRO A 169 -7.13 -23.24 6.89
C PRO A 169 -5.98 -23.99 6.16
N GLY A 170 -6.04 -25.33 6.05
CA GLY A 170 -5.02 -26.18 5.44
C GLY A 170 -5.41 -26.90 4.16
N GLU A 171 -6.66 -26.81 3.69
CA GLU A 171 -7.08 -27.50 2.47
C GLU A 171 -7.23 -26.51 1.31
N THR A 172 -6.33 -26.61 0.34
CA THR A 172 -6.49 -26.01 -0.98
C THR A 172 -7.76 -26.58 -1.62
N VAL A 173 -8.63 -25.68 -2.11
CA VAL A 173 -9.82 -25.96 -2.93
C VAL A 173 -9.44 -26.64 -4.25
N ALA A 174 -9.08 -27.92 -4.17
CA ALA A 174 -9.00 -28.85 -5.27
C ALA A 174 -10.01 -29.95 -4.96
N GLY A 175 -11.29 -29.75 -5.30
CA GLY A 175 -12.27 -30.82 -5.05
C GLY A 175 -13.74 -30.56 -5.33
N HIS A 176 -14.23 -29.34 -5.55
CA HIS A 176 -15.67 -29.14 -5.70
C HIS A 176 -16.03 -28.71 -7.12
N ALA A 177 -16.19 -29.74 -7.96
CA ALA A 177 -16.99 -29.68 -9.16
C ALA A 177 -18.39 -29.13 -8.83
N TRP A 178 -18.84 -28.19 -9.64
CA TRP A 178 -20.17 -27.61 -9.60
C TRP A 178 -21.23 -28.71 -9.80
N GLN A 179 -21.89 -29.15 -8.73
CA GLN A 179 -23.25 -29.65 -8.86
C GLN A 179 -24.21 -28.48 -8.66
N THR A 180 -24.42 -27.76 -9.77
CA THR A 180 -25.56 -26.86 -9.90
C THR A 180 -26.86 -27.65 -9.86
N THR A 181 -27.82 -27.10 -9.12
CA THR A 181 -29.28 -27.32 -9.16
C THR A 181 -29.82 -28.65 -8.65
N ARG A 182 -30.35 -28.53 -7.42
CA ARG A 182 -31.42 -29.26 -6.75
C ARG A 182 -32.53 -29.79 -7.67
N ASP A 183 -33.01 -30.97 -7.29
CA ASP A 183 -34.23 -31.68 -7.68
C ASP A 183 -35.41 -30.82 -8.15
N GLY A 184 -36.10 -31.30 -9.19
CA GLY A 184 -37.45 -30.85 -9.56
C GLY A 184 -37.94 -31.26 -10.95
N ALA A 185 -38.26 -32.55 -11.14
CA ALA A 185 -39.42 -33.08 -11.89
C ALA A 185 -39.40 -34.61 -11.88
#